data_AF-A0A3A9ZQL6-F1
#
_entry.id   AF-A0A3A9ZQL6-F1
#
_cell.length_a   1.000
_cell.length_b   1.000
_cell.length_c   1.000
_cell.angle_alpha   90.00
_cell.angle_beta   90.00
_cell.angle_gamma   90.00
#
_symmetry.space_group_name_H-M   'P 1'
#
loop_
_entity.id
_entity.type
_entity.pdbx_description
1 polymer ?
#
loop_
_entity_poly.entity_id
_entity_poly.type
_entity_poly.pdbx_seq_one_letter_code
_entity_poly.pdbx_strand_id
1 'polypeptide(L)'
;MVRGQYASVDDMIDWFLERYEDPVNQLPYDGAEGGYQYQGDGPFDADEVLREAFPQSSEASFLEAARLLNSMAAEWVLKRDE
;
A
#
# COMPACT_ATOMS: atom_id res chain seq x y z
N MET A 1 -10.45 -3.07 -25.61
CA MET A 1 -11.42 -2.88 -24.51
C MET A 1 -10.94 -1.69 -23.71
N VAL A 2 -11.53 -0.51 -23.93
CA VAL A 2 -11.25 0.66 -23.09
C VAL A 2 -11.94 0.39 -21.76
N ARG A 3 -11.18 -0.01 -20.74
CA ARG A 3 -11.66 -0.03 -19.36
C ARG A 3 -11.65 1.41 -18.85
N GLY A 4 -12.66 2.17 -19.24
CA GLY A 4 -13.10 3.32 -18.46
C GLY A 4 -13.81 2.79 -17.22
N GLN A 5 -13.05 2.24 -16.28
CA GLN A 5 -13.58 1.81 -14.99
C GLN A 5 -12.91 2.69 -13.94
N TYR A 6 -13.69 3.60 -13.37
CA TYR A 6 -13.37 4.15 -12.06
C TYR A 6 -13.08 2.95 -11.15
N ALA A 7 -11.85 2.83 -10.65
CA ALA A 7 -11.52 1.78 -9.70
C ALA A 7 -12.36 2.04 -8.44
N SER A 8 -13.06 1.01 -7.95
CA SER A 8 -13.74 1.12 -6.66
C SER A 8 -12.69 1.15 -5.56
N VAL A 9 -13.07 1.64 -4.37
CA VAL A 9 -12.21 1.60 -3.18
C VAL A 9 -11.70 0.17 -2.93
N ASP A 10 -12.56 -0.83 -3.11
CA ASP A 10 -12.21 -2.25 -2.95
C ASP A 10 -11.14 -2.72 -3.97
N ASP A 11 -11.31 -2.38 -5.26
CA ASP A 11 -10.33 -2.71 -6.31
C ASP A 11 -8.96 -2.08 -6.04
N MET A 12 -8.94 -0.84 -5.51
CA MET A 12 -7.69 -0.14 -5.15
C MET A 12 -6.97 -0.83 -4.00
N ILE A 13 -7.72 -1.26 -2.97
CA ILE A 13 -7.18 -1.97 -1.82
C ILE A 13 -6.63 -3.32 -2.24
N ASP A 14 -7.39 -4.09 -3.02
CA ASP A 14 -6.94 -5.41 -3.51
C ASP A 14 -5.64 -5.28 -4.32
N TRP A 15 -5.63 -4.37 -5.31
CA TRP A 15 -4.44 -4.08 -6.12
C TRP A 15 -3.22 -3.68 -5.27
N PHE A 16 -3.44 -2.93 -4.19
CA PHE A 16 -2.39 -2.48 -3.29
C PHE A 16 -1.85 -3.66 -2.46
N LEU A 17 -2.71 -4.47 -1.86
CA LEU A 17 -2.34 -5.64 -1.05
C LEU A 17 -1.70 -6.76 -1.89
N GLU A 18 -1.94 -6.79 -3.20
CA GLU A 18 -1.22 -7.66 -4.13
C GLU A 18 0.26 -7.25 -4.30
N ARG A 19 0.59 -5.98 -4.12
CA ARG A 19 1.92 -5.39 -4.42
C ARG A 19 2.70 -4.95 -3.20
N TYR A 20 2.00 -4.68 -2.10
CA TYR A 20 2.56 -4.17 -0.87
C TYR A 20 2.08 -5.04 0.28
N GLU A 21 2.94 -5.20 1.28
CA GLU A 21 2.60 -5.92 2.49
C GLU A 21 3.14 -5.20 3.73
N ASP A 22 2.66 -5.62 4.89
CA ASP A 22 3.14 -5.10 6.17
C ASP A 22 4.60 -5.55 6.38
N PRO A 23 5.53 -4.63 6.71
CA PRO A 23 6.94 -4.94 6.96
C PRO A 23 7.16 -6.04 8.01
N VAL A 24 6.22 -6.24 8.94
CA VAL A 24 6.27 -7.30 9.95
C VAL A 24 6.26 -8.71 9.35
N ASN A 25 5.73 -8.89 8.14
CA ASN A 25 5.66 -10.19 7.48
C ASN A 25 6.98 -10.56 6.79
N GLN A 26 7.74 -9.58 6.28
CA GLN A 26 9.02 -9.82 5.60
C GLN A 26 10.25 -9.66 6.51
N LEU A 27 10.18 -8.80 7.53
CA LEU A 27 11.32 -8.47 8.36
C LEU A 27 11.23 -9.17 9.73
N PRO A 28 12.28 -9.90 10.15
CA PRO A 28 12.33 -10.39 11.52
C PRO A 28 12.32 -9.19 12.47
N TYR A 29 11.31 -9.14 13.35
CA TYR A 29 11.20 -8.13 14.39
C TYR A 29 12.35 -8.29 15.39
N ASP A 30 13.44 -7.55 15.20
CA ASP A 30 14.53 -7.49 16.17
C ASP A 30 14.22 -6.42 17.21
N GLY A 31 13.58 -6.86 18.30
CA GLY A 31 13.12 -6.01 19.39
C GLY A 31 14.22 -5.35 20.23
N ALA A 32 15.47 -5.32 19.78
CA ALA A 32 16.60 -4.77 20.52
C ALA A 32 16.91 -3.29 20.21
N GLU A 33 16.65 -2.81 18.99
CA GLU A 33 16.95 -1.41 18.57
C GLU A 33 15.80 -0.69 17.85
N GLY A 34 14.58 -1.24 17.87
CA GLY A 34 13.35 -0.46 17.65
C GLY A 34 13.16 0.14 16.26
N GLY A 35 13.46 -0.60 15.20
CA GLY A 35 13.13 -0.19 13.83
C GLY A 35 13.29 -1.28 12.78
N TYR A 36 12.52 -1.19 11.70
CA TYR A 36 12.65 -2.06 10.52
C TYR A 36 13.87 -1.63 9.68
N GLN A 37 14.69 -2.60 9.25
CA GLN A 37 15.81 -2.33 8.34
C GLN A 37 15.32 -2.31 6.88
N TYR A 38 14.89 -1.13 6.43
CA TYR A 38 14.50 -0.91 5.04
C TYR A 38 15.74 -0.88 4.13
N GLN A 39 15.94 -1.90 3.30
CA GLN A 39 17.10 -1.99 2.38
C GLN A 39 16.86 -1.34 1.00
N GLY A 40 15.68 -0.77 0.73
CA GLY A 40 15.49 -0.01 -0.52
C GLY A 40 14.06 0.21 -1.00
N ASP A 41 13.07 -0.51 -0.44
CA ASP A 41 11.69 -0.54 -0.96
C ASP A 41 10.65 -0.24 0.13
N GLY A 42 10.85 0.84 0.90
CA GLY A 42 9.91 1.32 1.92
C GLY A 42 10.55 2.33 2.90
N PRO A 43 9.76 2.98 3.76
CA PRO A 43 8.31 2.85 3.87
C PRO A 43 7.57 3.63 2.76
N PHE A 44 6.56 3.00 2.16
CA PHE A 44 5.65 3.63 1.20
C PHE A 44 4.38 4.12 1.88
N ASP A 45 3.89 5.29 1.45
CA ASP A 45 2.60 5.82 1.88
C ASP A 45 1.48 5.34 0.93
N ALA A 46 0.41 4.80 1.52
CA ALA A 46 -0.70 4.25 0.75
C ALA A 46 -1.45 5.31 -0.07
N ASP A 47 -1.57 6.55 0.42
CA ASP A 47 -2.23 7.64 -0.33
C ASP A 47 -1.43 8.02 -1.56
N GLU A 48 -0.11 8.22 -1.41
CA GLU A 48 0.77 8.58 -2.55
C GLU A 48 0.74 7.51 -3.64
N VAL A 49 0.94 6.24 -3.26
CA VAL A 49 0.95 5.11 -4.18
C VAL A 49 -0.39 4.97 -4.91
N LEU A 50 -1.51 5.09 -4.20
CA LEU A 50 -2.83 4.97 -4.82
C LEU A 50 -3.12 6.12 -5.79
N ARG A 51 -2.73 7.36 -5.45
CA ARG A 51 -2.87 8.52 -6.34
C ARG A 51 -2.08 8.36 -7.62
N GLU A 52 -0.87 7.84 -7.54
CA GLU A 52 -0.03 7.55 -8.71
C GLU A 52 -0.57 6.40 -9.55
N ALA A 53 -1.09 5.34 -8.91
CA ALA A 53 -1.59 4.15 -9.59
C ALA A 53 -2.96 4.38 -10.28
N PHE A 54 -3.84 5.16 -9.68
CA PHE A 54 -5.20 5.36 -10.20
C PHE A 54 -5.56 6.83 -10.45
N PRO A 55 -4.77 7.62 -11.22
CA PRO A 55 -4.89 9.08 -11.33
C PRO A 55 -6.23 9.59 -11.91
N GLN A 56 -7.06 8.69 -12.43
CA GLN A 56 -8.40 9.00 -12.96
C GLN A 56 -9.52 8.83 -11.91
N SER A 57 -9.18 8.37 -10.70
CA SER A 57 -10.14 8.14 -9.64
C SER A 57 -10.39 9.40 -8.81
N SER A 58 -11.53 9.42 -8.12
CA SER A 58 -11.89 10.56 -7.27
C SER A 58 -11.05 10.60 -5.99
N GLU A 59 -10.77 11.82 -5.52
CA GLU A 59 -10.03 12.04 -4.27
C GLU A 59 -10.67 11.34 -3.07
N ALA A 60 -12.01 11.35 -2.99
CA ALA A 60 -12.74 10.62 -1.97
C ALA A 60 -12.43 9.12 -1.98
N SER A 61 -12.24 8.51 -3.15
CA SER A 61 -11.91 7.09 -3.26
C SER A 61 -10.50 6.80 -2.75
N PHE A 62 -9.52 7.64 -3.11
CA PHE A 62 -8.14 7.51 -2.61
C PHE A 62 -8.08 7.63 -1.09
N LEU A 63 -8.71 8.67 -0.54
CA LEU A 63 -8.70 8.93 0.90
C LEU A 63 -9.35 7.79 1.67
N GLU A 64 -10.46 7.23 1.16
CA GLU A 64 -11.11 6.10 1.82
C GLU A 64 -10.26 4.82 1.74
N ALA A 65 -9.68 4.51 0.57
CA ALA A 65 -8.80 3.36 0.41
C ALA A 65 -7.55 3.48 1.27
N ALA A 66 -6.86 4.63 1.24
CA ALA A 66 -5.70 4.91 2.07
C ALA A 66 -6.03 4.85 3.56
N ARG A 67 -7.20 5.34 3.98
CA ARG A 67 -7.65 5.23 5.38
C ARG A 67 -7.84 3.78 5.81
N LEU A 68 -8.42 2.95 4.96
CA LEU A 68 -8.62 1.53 5.24
C LEU A 68 -7.28 0.80 5.34
N LEU A 69 -6.38 1.04 4.38
CA LEU A 69 -5.01 0.51 4.40
C LEU A 69 -4.26 0.97 5.66
N ASN A 70 -4.25 2.26 5.96
CA ASN A 70 -3.58 2.81 7.15
C ASN A 70 -4.16 2.30 8.46
N SER A 71 -5.40 1.79 8.47
CA SER A 71 -5.97 1.10 9.63
C SER A 71 -5.46 -0.33 9.79
N MET A 72 -4.93 -0.95 8.72
CA MET A 72 -4.33 -2.28 8.74
C MET A 72 -2.85 -2.21 9.12
N ALA A 73 -2.10 -1.33 8.46
CA ALA A 73 -0.67 -1.12 8.69
C ALA A 73 -0.31 0.37 8.55
N ALA A 74 0.57 0.87 9.42
CA ALA A 74 1.03 2.27 9.35
C ALA A 74 2.09 2.49 8.28
N GLU A 75 2.78 1.44 7.86
CA GLU A 75 3.90 1.47 6.92
C GLU A 75 3.77 0.29 5.96
N TRP A 76 4.14 0.51 4.71
CA TRP A 76 4.03 -0.50 3.66
C TRP A 76 5.37 -0.72 2.97
N VAL A 77 5.69 -1.97 2.66
CA VAL A 77 6.87 -2.35 1.88
C VAL A 77 6.44 -3.06 0.60
N LEU A 78 7.27 -2.97 -0.42
CA LEU A 78 7.01 -3.69 -1.67
C LEU A 78 7.04 -5.21 -1.39
N LYS A 79 5.99 -5.90 -1.80
CA LYS A 79 5.91 -7.34 -1.82
C LYS A 79 6.95 -7.86 -2.80
N ARG A 80 7.86 -8.72 -2.34
CA ARG A 80 8.82 -9.37 -3.23
C ARG A 80 8.13 -10.59 -3.85
N ASP A 81 7.78 -10.47 -5.13
CA ASP A 81 7.37 -11.62 -5.95
C ASP A 81 8.55 -12.61 -5.99
N GLU A 82 8.34 -13.80 -5.44
CA GLU A 82 9.32 -14.91 -5.40
C GLU A 82 9.46 -15.64 -6.75
#